data_AF-A0A942PFS6-F1
#
_entry.id   AF-A0A942PFS6-F1
#
_cell.length_a   1.000
_cell.length_b   1.000
_cell.length_c   1.000
_cell.angle_alpha   90.00
_cell.angle_beta   90.00
_cell.angle_gamma   90.00
#
_symmetry.space_group_name_H-M   'P 1'
#
loop_
_entity.id
_entity.type
_entity.pdbx_description
1 polymer ?
#
loop_
_entity_poly.entity_id
_entity_poly.type
_entity_poly.pdbx_seq_one_letter_code
_entity_poly.pdbx_strand_id
1 'polypeptide(L)' 'MLSHLPYICTMQLIEVTTPQHEKEFLKVNVLMNQGDPNYIRPLDKDVLQVFDKEKNKAYRFGETIRWIL' A
#
# COMPACT_ATOMS: atom_id res chain seq x y z
N MET A 1 -21.15 -17.60 33.80
CA MET A 1 -19.86 -17.98 33.20
C MET A 1 -19.93 -17.67 31.71
N LEU A 2 -19.69 -16.41 31.31
CA LEU A 2 -19.58 -16.00 29.92
C LEU A 2 -18.29 -15.18 29.82
N SER A 3 -17.25 -15.84 29.33
CA SER A 3 -15.92 -15.30 29.11
C SER A 3 -15.96 -14.21 28.05
N HIS A 4 -15.52 -13.00 28.43
CA HIS A 4 -15.28 -11.90 27.52
C HIS A 4 -14.12 -12.27 26.59
N LEU A 5 -14.34 -12.26 25.28
CA LEU A 5 -13.28 -12.40 24.28
C LEU A 5 -12.72 -11.00 23.96
N PRO A 6 -11.42 -10.70 24.23
CA PRO A 6 -10.82 -9.44 23.86
C PRO A 6 -10.20 -9.60 22.46
N TYR A 7 -11.02 -9.69 21.41
CA TYR A 7 -10.51 -9.60 20.04
C TYR A 7 -10.66 -8.15 19.55
N ILE A 8 -9.81 -7.27 20.08
CA ILE A 8 -9.50 -6.02 19.40
C ILE A 8 -8.28 -6.30 18.52
N CYS A 9 -8.51 -6.75 17.28
CA CYS A 9 -7.48 -6.66 16.25
C CYS A 9 -7.43 -5.19 15.81
N THR A 10 -6.53 -4.41 16.38
CA THR A 10 -6.26 -3.07 15.85
C THR A 10 -5.58 -3.20 14.50
N MET A 11 -6.21 -2.67 13.44
CA MET A 11 -5.53 -2.48 12.17
C MET A 11 -4.33 -1.54 12.39
N GLN A 12 -3.12 -1.97 11.99
CA GLN A 12 -1.90 -1.20 12.18
C GLN A 12 -1.47 -0.57 10.86
N LEU A 13 -1.42 0.75 10.82
CA LEU A 13 -0.84 1.47 9.70
C LEU A 13 0.68 1.45 9.78
N ILE A 14 1.34 1.05 8.69
CA ILE A 14 2.79 1.02 8.55
C ILE A 14 3.19 2.00 7.45
N GLU A 15 4.04 2.98 7.80
CA GLU A 15 4.61 3.91 6.84
C GLU A 15 5.68 3.23 5.98
N VAL A 16 5.66 3.46 4.66
CA VAL A 16 6.63 2.88 3.73
C VAL A 16 7.92 3.68 3.72
N THR A 17 8.83 3.32 4.63
CA THR A 17 10.12 3.99 4.84
C THR A 17 11.33 3.14 4.46
N THR A 18 11.13 1.86 4.13
CA THR A 18 12.22 0.93 3.77
C THR A 18 12.00 0.29 2.40
N PRO A 19 13.06 -0.20 1.73
CA PRO A 19 12.92 -0.98 0.50
C PRO A 19 12.06 -2.24 0.68
N GLN A 20 12.00 -2.80 1.90
CA GLN A 20 11.14 -3.93 2.21
C GLN A 20 9.66 -3.51 2.25
N HIS A 21 9.34 -2.39 2.92
CA HIS A 21 7.97 -1.86 2.92
C HIS A 21 7.53 -1.51 1.49
N GLU A 22 8.41 -1.01 0.64
CA GLU A 22 8.04 -0.70 -0.75
C GLU A 22 7.62 -1.97 -1.52
N LYS A 23 8.35 -3.07 -1.34
CA LYS A 23 7.98 -4.37 -1.92
C LYS A 23 6.64 -4.86 -1.39
N GLU A 24 6.38 -4.70 -0.10
CA GLU A 24 5.12 -5.08 0.53
C GLU A 24 3.96 -4.22 0.03
N PHE A 25 4.15 -2.91 -0.04
CA PHE A 25 3.20 -1.95 -0.60
C PHE A 25 2.77 -2.32 -2.03
N LEU A 26 3.74 -2.64 -2.90
CA LEU A 26 3.46 -3.10 -4.26
C LEU A 26 2.73 -4.45 -4.28
N LYS A 27 3.07 -5.36 -3.35
CA LYS A 27 2.48 -6.70 -3.25
C LYS A 27 1.02 -6.66 -2.82
N VAL A 28 0.57 -5.69 -2.02
CA VAL A 28 -0.83 -5.57 -1.59
C VAL A 28 -1.78 -5.57 -2.79
N ASN A 29 -1.46 -4.84 -3.87
CA ASN A 29 -2.33 -4.77 -5.04
C ASN A 29 -2.52 -6.14 -5.72
N VAL A 30 -1.46 -6.97 -5.75
CA VAL A 30 -1.54 -8.35 -6.27
C VAL A 30 -2.38 -9.24 -5.38
N LEU A 31 -2.19 -9.15 -4.06
CA LEU A 31 -2.93 -9.97 -3.09
C LEU A 31 -4.43 -9.66 -3.12
N MET A 32 -4.80 -8.39 -3.22
CA MET A 32 -6.20 -7.97 -3.25
C MET A 32 -6.94 -8.40 -4.52
N ASN A 33 -6.23 -8.52 -5.64
CA ASN A 33 -6.81 -8.86 -6.94
C ASN A 33 -6.57 -10.31 -7.38
N GLN A 34 -6.00 -11.16 -6.52
CA GLN A 34 -5.61 -12.54 -6.88
C GLN A 34 -6.77 -13.42 -7.40
N GLY A 35 -8.02 -13.07 -7.09
CA GLY A 35 -9.21 -13.79 -7.52
C GLY A 35 -9.82 -13.32 -8.84
N ASP A 36 -9.30 -12.23 -9.43
CA ASP A 36 -9.80 -11.69 -10.70
C ASP A 36 -8.96 -12.24 -11.87
N PRO A 37 -9.52 -13.12 -12.72
CA PRO A 37 -8.78 -13.69 -13.85
C PRO A 37 -8.45 -12.67 -14.96
N ASN A 38 -9.09 -11.49 -14.94
CA ASN A 38 -8.86 -10.43 -15.92
C ASN A 38 -7.95 -9.31 -15.38
N TYR A 39 -7.42 -9.45 -14.16
CA TYR A 39 -6.59 -8.43 -13.54
C TYR A 39 -5.25 -8.28 -14.27
N ILE A 40 -4.97 -7.06 -14.72
CA ILE A 40 -3.67 -6.68 -15.29
C ILE A 40 -2.93 -5.85 -14.25
N ARG A 41 -1.87 -6.44 -13.68
CA ARG A 41 -1.03 -5.76 -12.70
C ARG A 41 -0.29 -4.58 -13.35
N PRO A 42 -0.33 -3.36 -12.77
CA PRO A 42 0.51 -2.26 -13.23
C PRO A 42 1.99 -2.59 -13.02
N LEU A 43 2.85 -2.04 -13.89
CA LEU A 43 4.29 -2.16 -13.70
C LEU A 43 4.72 -1.44 -12.42
N ASP A 44 5.66 -2.02 -11.68
CA ASP A 44 6.12 -1.43 -10.42
C ASP A 44 6.64 0.00 -10.63
N LYS A 45 7.37 0.25 -11.72
CA LYS A 45 7.81 1.59 -12.12
C LYS A 45 6.66 2.60 -12.20
N ASP A 46 5.52 2.19 -12.77
CA ASP A 46 4.39 3.08 -12.99
C ASP A 46 3.69 3.44 -11.70
N VAL A 47 3.70 2.54 -10.71
CA VAL A 47 3.23 2.84 -9.36
C VAL A 47 4.23 3.73 -8.63
N LEU A 48 5.52 3.39 -8.66
CA LEU A 48 6.55 4.11 -7.91
C LEU A 48 6.74 5.56 -8.40
N GLN A 49 6.61 5.82 -9.71
CA GLN A 49 6.74 7.18 -10.25
C GLN A 49 5.62 8.13 -9.80
N VAL A 50 4.47 7.62 -9.33
CA VAL A 50 3.42 8.45 -8.72
C VAL A 50 3.93 9.14 -7.46
N PHE A 51 4.83 8.48 -6.72
CA PHE A 51 5.40 8.97 -5.47
C PHE A 51 6.75 9.68 -5.65
N ASP A 52 7.22 9.80 -6.89
CA ASP A 52 8.45 10.48 -7.26
C ASP A 52 8.16 11.96 -7.55
N LYS A 53 8.68 12.84 -6.69
CA LYS A 53 8.46 14.30 -6.79
C LYS A 53 8.97 14.90 -8.10
N GLU A 54 10.03 14.33 -8.68
CA GLU A 54 10.61 14.82 -9.94
C GLU A 54 9.77 14.41 -11.15
N LYS A 55 9.01 13.31 -11.03
CA LYS A 55 8.17 12.78 -12.12
C LYS A 55 6.72 13.21 -12.02
N ASN A 56 6.18 13.40 -10.82
CA ASN A 56 4.78 13.73 -10.61
C ASN A 56 4.55 15.24 -10.38
N LYS A 57 4.02 15.92 -11.41
CA LYS A 57 3.71 17.37 -11.36
C LYS A 57 2.70 17.76 -10.26
N ALA A 58 1.92 16.82 -9.72
CA ALA A 58 1.00 17.10 -8.60
C ALA A 58 1.74 17.58 -7.34
N TYR A 59 3.03 17.23 -7.19
CA TYR A 59 3.87 17.68 -6.08
C TYR A 59 4.19 19.18 -6.10
N ARG A 60 3.74 19.92 -7.11
CA ARG A 60 3.74 21.40 -7.10
C ARG A 60 2.77 21.97 -6.07
N PHE A 61 1.74 21.21 -5.70
CA PHE A 61 0.63 21.67 -4.87
C PHE A 61 0.39 20.80 -3.63
N GLY A 62 1.21 19.79 -3.39
CA GLY A 62 1.04 18.89 -2.26
C GLY A 62 2.16 17.88 -2.09
N GLU A 63 1.98 17.00 -1.12
CA GLU A 63 2.89 15.90 -0.77
C GLU A 63 2.09 14.64 -0.48
N THR A 64 2.75 13.48 -0.53
CA THR A 64 2.11 12.21 -0.18
C THR A 64 3.06 11.30 0.57
N ILE A 65 2.48 10.42 1.39
CA ILE A 65 3.14 9.34 2.10
C ILE A 65 2.42 8.05 1.75
N ARG A 66 3.17 6.96 1.61
CA ARG A 66 2.66 5.62 1.33
C ARG A 66 2.43 4.87 2.65
N TRP A 67 1.30 4.17 2.74
CA TRP A 67 0.90 3.39 3.91
C TRP A 67 0.51 1.97 3.52
N ILE A 68 0.80 1.01 4.40
CA ILE A 68 0.32 -0.37 4.36
C ILE A 68 -0.62 -0.56 5.56
N LEU A 69 -1.72 -1.28 5.35
CA LEU A 69 -2.68 -1.68 6.38
C LEU A 69 -2.54 -3.18 6.68
#